data_AF-T1KUX7-F1
#
_entry.id   AF-T1KUX7-F1
#
_cell.length_a   1.000
_cell.length_b   1.000
_cell.length_c   1.000
_cell.angle_alpha   90.00
_cell.angle_beta   90.00
_cell.angle_gamma   90.00
#
_symmetry.space_group_name_H-M   'P 1'
#
loop_
_entity.id
_entity.type
_entity.pdbx_description
1 polymer ?
#
loop_
_entity_poly.entity_id
_entity_poly.type
_entity_poly.pdbx_seq_one_letter_code
_entity_poly.pdbx_strand_id
1 'polypeptide(L)'
;MASNNSNNNNNSSTPNIKLEDIDFEFLPLIYDIIRSIEKELNEGSSVGQKAIHREQTEIPAKMQLLNDKFKKCREQLMKIEGIDITKEQQLKQLENLSKQLDMKRQLLTQYKNFSPIESSSQMHT
;
A
#
# COMPACT_ATOMS: atom_id res chain seq x y z
N MET A 1 39.21 1.04 16.41
CA MET A 1 38.10 1.82 16.98
C MET A 1 37.59 2.77 15.91
N ALA A 2 36.39 2.52 15.38
CA ALA A 2 35.46 3.49 14.78
C ALA A 2 34.34 2.67 14.10
N SER A 3 33.26 2.40 14.84
CA SER A 3 32.04 1.84 14.26
C SER A 3 31.23 3.00 13.70
N ASN A 4 31.20 3.13 12.37
CA ASN A 4 30.37 4.09 11.67
C ASN A 4 28.91 3.65 11.74
N ASN A 5 28.11 4.39 12.51
CA ASN A 5 26.65 4.26 12.53
C ASN A 5 26.06 5.23 11.50
N SER A 6 25.88 4.77 10.26
CA SER A 6 25.15 5.51 9.23
C SER A 6 23.64 5.41 9.48
N ASN A 7 23.10 6.37 10.23
CA ASN A 7 21.67 6.66 10.24
C ASN A 7 21.32 7.50 9.00
N ASN A 8 20.92 6.83 7.91
CA ASN A 8 20.27 7.48 6.77
C ASN A 8 18.75 7.42 6.97
N ASN A 9 18.20 8.41 7.68
CA ASN A 9 16.77 8.69 7.68
C ASN A 9 16.41 9.45 6.40
N ASN A 10 16.17 8.72 5.31
CA ASN A 10 15.50 9.27 4.14
C ASN A 10 13.99 9.27 4.39
N ASN A 11 13.49 10.36 4.98
CA ASN A 11 12.07 10.69 4.95
C ASN A 11 11.69 11.17 3.55
N SER A 12 11.46 10.23 2.63
CA SER A 12 10.67 10.52 1.44
C SER A 12 9.20 10.34 1.81
N SER A 13 8.48 11.45 1.89
CA SER A 13 7.02 11.51 2.12
C SER A 13 6.28 10.94 0.90
N THR A 14 6.32 9.64 0.70
CA THR A 14 5.42 8.95 -0.21
C THR A 14 4.03 8.96 0.42
N PRO A 15 2.96 9.25 -0.35
CA PRO A 15 1.60 9.14 0.17
C PRO A 15 1.38 7.69 0.62
N ASN A 16 1.09 7.51 1.91
CA ASN A 16 0.85 6.20 2.51
C ASN A 16 -0.52 5.69 2.00
N ILE A 17 -0.49 4.94 0.91
CA ILE A 17 -1.68 4.29 0.33
C ILE A 17 -1.95 3.05 1.16
N LYS A 18 -3.15 2.95 1.73
CA LYS A 18 -3.55 1.75 2.45
C LYS A 18 -4.14 0.73 1.49
N LEU A 19 -4.17 -0.53 1.94
CA LEU A 19 -4.73 -1.63 1.16
C LEU A 19 -6.21 -1.39 0.85
N GLU A 20 -6.96 -0.76 1.79
CA GLU A 20 -8.39 -0.49 1.63
C GLU A 20 -8.70 0.56 0.57
N ASP A 21 -7.71 1.36 0.16
CA ASP A 21 -7.87 2.42 -0.84
C ASP A 21 -7.66 1.91 -2.29
N ILE A 22 -7.31 0.63 -2.45
CA ILE A 22 -7.05 0.03 -3.76
C ILE A 22 -8.32 -0.68 -4.27
N ASP A 23 -8.73 -0.32 -5.48
CA ASP A 23 -9.86 -0.93 -6.17
C ASP A 23 -9.47 -2.30 -6.75
N PHE A 24 -9.95 -3.37 -6.11
CA PHE A 24 -9.77 -4.76 -6.53
C PHE A 24 -11.00 -5.34 -7.26
N GLU A 25 -11.97 -4.50 -7.66
CA GLU A 25 -13.23 -4.97 -8.21
C GLU A 25 -13.14 -5.27 -9.71
N PHE A 26 -12.50 -6.38 -10.08
CA PHE A 26 -12.34 -6.77 -11.49
C PHE A 26 -13.48 -7.66 -12.01
N LEU A 27 -14.15 -8.38 -11.11
CA LEU A 27 -15.12 -9.42 -11.46
C LEU A 27 -16.31 -8.93 -12.29
N PRO A 28 -16.95 -7.77 -11.99
CA PRO A 28 -18.04 -7.28 -12.82
C PRO A 28 -17.61 -7.05 -14.27
N LEU A 29 -16.44 -6.44 -14.47
CA LEU A 29 -15.90 -6.16 -15.79
C LEU A 29 -15.51 -7.44 -16.54
N ILE A 30 -14.90 -8.42 -15.84
CA ILE A 30 -14.57 -9.73 -16.42
C ILE A 30 -15.85 -10.46 -16.85
N TYR A 31 -16.88 -10.45 -15.99
CA TYR A 31 -18.18 -11.04 -16.30
C TYR A 31 -18.81 -10.39 -17.53
N ASP A 32 -18.81 -9.06 -17.60
CA ASP A 32 -19.34 -8.32 -18.75
C ASP A 32 -18.61 -8.63 -20.05
N ILE A 33 -17.28 -8.82 -20.01
CA ILE A 33 -16.47 -9.23 -21.16
C ILE A 33 -16.88 -10.63 -21.61
N ILE A 34 -16.90 -11.61 -20.69
CA ILE A 34 -17.27 -12.99 -20.98
C ILE A 34 -18.67 -13.04 -21.59
N ARG A 35 -19.64 -12.36 -20.98
CA ARG A 35 -21.02 -12.30 -21.48
C ARG A 35 -21.13 -11.66 -22.86
N SER A 36 -20.31 -10.66 -23.16
CA SER A 36 -20.28 -10.01 -24.47
C SER A 36 -19.73 -10.96 -25.55
N ILE A 37 -18.68 -11.72 -25.21
CA ILE A 37 -18.08 -12.73 -26.11
C ILE A 37 -19.05 -13.89 -26.37
N GLU A 38 -19.69 -14.40 -25.31
CA GLU A 38 -20.68 -15.48 -25.43
C GLU A 38 -21.87 -15.07 -26.32
N LYS A 39 -22.29 -13.80 -26.22
CA LYS A 39 -23.35 -13.25 -27.06
C LYS A 39 -22.91 -13.12 -28.53
N GLU A 40 -21.70 -12.61 -28.79
CA GLU A 40 -21.15 -12.50 -30.15
C GLU A 40 -21.07 -13.88 -30.83
N LEU A 41 -20.63 -14.91 -30.09
CA LEU A 41 -20.53 -16.29 -30.59
C LEU A 41 -21.90 -16.90 -30.90
N ASN A 42 -22.91 -16.61 -30.08
CA ASN A 42 -24.26 -17.17 -30.22
C ASN A 42 -25.12 -16.43 -31.27
N GLU A 43 -24.86 -15.14 -31.54
CA GLU A 43 -25.67 -14.31 -32.45
C GLU A 43 -25.07 -14.13 -33.87
N GLY A 44 -23.92 -14.75 -34.15
CA GLY A 44 -23.13 -14.64 -35.39
C GLY A 44 -23.80 -15.06 -36.72
N SER A 45 -25.12 -15.27 -36.79
CA SER A 45 -25.83 -15.57 -38.04
C SER A 45 -27.22 -14.92 -38.18
N SER A 46 -27.72 -14.16 -37.20
CA SER A 46 -29.12 -13.66 -37.24
C SER A 46 -29.30 -12.16 -37.02
N VAL A 47 -28.25 -11.40 -36.69
CA VAL A 47 -28.38 -9.99 -36.32
C VAL A 47 -27.76 -9.06 -37.37
N GLY A 48 -28.47 -7.96 -37.68
CA GLY A 48 -28.07 -7.01 -38.72
C GLY A 48 -26.70 -6.36 -38.47
N GLN A 49 -26.02 -5.98 -39.57
CA GLN A 49 -24.63 -5.50 -39.61
C GLN A 49 -24.28 -4.38 -38.60
N LYS A 50 -25.26 -3.58 -38.16
CA LYS A 50 -25.06 -2.51 -37.15
C LYS A 50 -24.82 -3.02 -35.72
N ALA A 51 -25.41 -4.15 -35.33
CA ALA A 51 -25.18 -4.74 -34.00
C ALA A 51 -23.80 -5.42 -33.93
N ILE A 52 -23.43 -6.08 -35.02
CA ILE A 52 -22.12 -6.75 -35.18
C ILE A 52 -20.98 -5.73 -35.07
N HIS A 53 -21.07 -4.58 -35.74
CA HIS A 53 -20.04 -3.53 -35.65
C HIS A 53 -19.93 -2.89 -34.26
N ARG A 54 -21.03 -2.79 -33.52
CA ARG A 54 -21.04 -2.25 -32.16
C ARG A 54 -20.39 -3.21 -31.17
N GLU A 55 -20.70 -4.50 -31.24
CA GLU A 55 -20.10 -5.49 -30.33
C GLU A 55 -18.61 -5.72 -30.61
N GLN A 56 -18.20 -5.72 -31.88
CA GLN A 56 -16.79 -5.80 -32.30
C GLN A 56 -15.93 -4.65 -31.76
N THR A 57 -16.52 -3.50 -31.46
CA THR A 57 -15.80 -2.34 -30.90
C THR A 57 -15.88 -2.28 -29.38
N GLU A 58 -16.95 -2.80 -28.77
CA GLU A 58 -17.13 -2.80 -27.32
C GLU A 58 -16.25 -3.82 -26.58
N ILE A 59 -16.02 -5.03 -27.12
CA ILE A 59 -15.20 -6.05 -26.45
C ILE A 59 -13.73 -5.62 -26.32
N PRO A 60 -13.05 -5.14 -27.38
CA PRO A 60 -11.69 -4.62 -27.24
C PRO A 60 -11.59 -3.45 -26.26
N ALA A 61 -12.59 -2.56 -26.23
CA ALA A 61 -12.63 -1.44 -25.31
C ALA A 61 -12.75 -1.90 -23.84
N LYS A 62 -13.62 -2.88 -23.55
CA LYS A 62 -13.73 -3.47 -22.19
C LYS A 62 -12.45 -4.20 -21.78
N MET A 63 -11.80 -4.91 -22.71
CA MET A 63 -10.52 -5.57 -22.48
C MET A 63 -9.40 -4.57 -22.18
N GLN A 64 -9.37 -3.45 -22.91
CA GLN A 64 -8.43 -2.36 -22.66
C GLN A 64 -8.66 -1.74 -21.28
N LEU A 65 -9.92 -1.46 -20.93
CA LEU A 65 -10.29 -0.96 -19.60
C LEU A 65 -9.83 -1.90 -18.49
N LEU A 66 -10.00 -3.21 -18.66
CA LEU A 66 -9.54 -4.21 -17.70
C LEU A 66 -8.02 -4.18 -17.53
N ASN A 67 -7.29 -4.08 -18.64
CA ASN A 67 -5.82 -3.97 -18.64
C ASN A 67 -5.35 -2.72 -17.88
N ASP A 68 -5.97 -1.57 -18.15
CA ASP A 68 -5.64 -0.31 -17.51
C ASP A 68 -5.97 -0.35 -16.00
N LYS A 69 -7.07 -1.02 -15.62
CA LYS A 69 -7.41 -1.25 -14.21
C LYS A 69 -6.37 -2.11 -13.50
N PHE A 70 -5.88 -3.18 -14.14
CA PHE A 70 -4.79 -4.01 -13.58
C PHE A 70 -3.49 -3.24 -13.43
N LYS A 71 -3.09 -2.45 -14.43
CA LYS A 71 -1.88 -1.62 -14.37
C LYS A 71 -1.96 -0.64 -13.21
N LYS A 72 -3.06 0.10 -13.11
CA LYS A 72 -3.29 1.06 -12.02
C LYS A 72 -3.26 0.38 -10.66
N CYS A 73 -3.94 -0.75 -10.50
CA CYS A 73 -3.91 -1.54 -9.27
C CYS A 73 -2.48 -1.97 -8.91
N ARG A 74 -1.69 -2.44 -9.87
CA ARG A 74 -0.30 -2.83 -9.65
C ARG A 74 0.57 -1.65 -9.23
N GLU A 75 0.42 -0.50 -9.87
CA GLU A 75 1.12 0.74 -9.51
C GLU A 75 0.77 1.21 -8.10
N GLN A 76 -0.49 1.06 -7.68
CA GLN A 76 -0.93 1.37 -6.32
C GLN A 76 -0.39 0.36 -5.30
N LEU A 77 -0.38 -0.93 -5.63
CA LEU A 77 0.13 -2.00 -4.76
C LEU A 77 1.61 -1.80 -4.43
N MET A 78 2.42 -1.38 -5.41
CA MET A 78 3.85 -1.10 -5.21
C MET A 78 4.13 0.10 -4.31
N LYS A 79 3.12 0.92 -4.00
CA LYS A 79 3.23 2.07 -3.10
C LYS A 79 2.83 1.75 -1.66
N ILE A 80 2.35 0.53 -1.38
CA ILE A 80 2.04 0.10 -0.03
C ILE A 80 3.34 -0.07 0.76
N GLU A 81 3.37 0.48 1.97
CA GLU A 81 4.51 0.34 2.87
C GLU A 81 4.75 -1.13 3.22
N GLY A 82 5.99 -1.58 3.06
CA GLY A 82 6.42 -2.91 3.43
C GLY A 82 6.08 -4.02 2.42
N ILE A 83 5.57 -3.68 1.23
CA ILE A 83 5.29 -4.65 0.15
C ILE A 83 6.57 -5.29 -0.43
N ASP A 84 7.70 -4.61 -0.27
CA ASP A 84 9.02 -4.96 -0.79
C ASP A 84 9.87 -5.79 0.20
N ILE A 85 9.42 -5.93 1.44
CA ILE A 85 10.13 -6.63 2.50
C ILE A 85 9.44 -7.95 2.86
N THR A 86 10.24 -8.97 3.17
CA THR A 86 9.70 -10.27 3.55
C THR A 86 9.08 -10.21 4.94
N LYS A 87 8.21 -11.18 5.24
CA LYS A 87 7.60 -11.32 6.56
C LYS A 87 8.63 -11.36 7.68
N GLU A 88 9.74 -12.09 7.48
CA GLU A 88 10.82 -12.21 8.46
C GLU A 88 11.50 -10.85 8.70
N GLN A 89 11.69 -10.06 7.64
CA GLN A 89 12.25 -8.71 7.74
C GLN A 89 11.30 -7.76 8.48
N GLN A 90 10.00 -7.80 8.17
CA GLN A 90 8.97 -7.03 8.87
C GLN A 90 8.96 -7.35 10.37
N LEU A 91 8.97 -8.64 10.73
CA LEU A 91 9.00 -9.06 12.14
C LEU A 91 10.28 -8.60 12.86
N LYS A 92 11.44 -8.67 12.19
CA LYS A 92 12.70 -8.17 12.75
C LYS A 92 12.69 -6.65 12.96
N GLN A 93 12.11 -5.90 12.02
CA GLN A 93 11.94 -4.45 12.17
C GLN A 93 11.03 -4.13 13.36
N LEU A 94 9.93 -4.85 13.52
CA LEU A 94 9.02 -4.71 14.66
C LEU A 94 9.73 -4.98 16.00
N GLU A 95 10.51 -6.05 16.08
CA GLU A 95 11.30 -6.38 17.27
C GLU A 95 12.29 -5.24 17.62
N ASN A 96 12.99 -4.72 16.61
CA ASN A 96 13.92 -3.61 16.78
C ASN A 96 13.21 -2.33 17.26
N LEU A 97 12.05 -2.01 16.68
CA LEU A 97 11.25 -0.85 17.09
C LEU A 97 10.77 -0.99 18.54
N SER A 98 10.35 -2.18 18.97
CA SER A 98 9.99 -2.45 20.37
C SER A 98 11.16 -2.18 21.31
N LYS A 99 12.35 -2.71 21.00
CA LYS A 99 13.56 -2.48 21.80
C LYS A 99 13.93 -1.00 21.87
N GLN A 100 13.87 -0.29 20.74
CA GLN A 100 14.14 1.15 20.69
C GLN A 100 13.14 1.94 21.56
N LEU A 101 11.86 1.56 21.53
CA LEU A 101 10.82 2.19 22.32
C LEU A 101 11.10 2.00 23.82
N ASP A 102 11.43 0.79 24.24
CA ASP A 102 11.78 0.49 25.64
C ASP A 102 13.01 1.28 26.10
N MET A 103 14.07 1.31 25.29
CA MET A 103 15.26 2.13 25.59
C MET A 103 14.91 3.61 25.71
N LYS A 104 14.10 4.16 24.80
CA LYS A 104 13.65 5.56 24.85
C LYS A 104 12.84 5.84 26.11
N ARG A 105 11.94 4.93 26.51
CA ARG A 105 11.17 5.05 27.77
C ARG A 105 12.07 5.02 29.01
N GLN A 106 13.04 4.11 29.04
CA GLN A 106 14.01 4.03 30.14
C GLN A 106 14.81 5.33 30.24
N LEU A 107 15.27 5.85 29.10
CA LEU A 107 16.02 7.10 29.05
C LEU A 107 15.18 8.28 29.56
N LEU A 108 13.94 8.43 29.10
CA LEU A 108 13.01 9.45 29.61
C LEU A 108 12.77 9.31 31.11
N THR A 109 12.65 8.08 31.62
CA THR A 109 12.49 7.80 33.04
C THR A 109 13.73 8.24 33.83
N GLN A 110 14.93 7.94 33.33
CA GLN A 110 16.17 8.40 33.94
C GLN A 110 16.23 9.93 33.95
N TYR A 111 15.94 10.62 32.84
CA TYR A 111 15.90 12.08 32.81
C TYR A 111 14.90 12.68 33.80
N LYS A 112 13.73 12.05 33.98
CA LYS A 112 12.75 12.45 35.00
C LYS A 112 13.32 12.33 36.41
N ASN A 113 14.03 11.24 36.70
CA ASN A 113 14.62 10.97 38.01
C ASN A 113 15.89 11.80 38.28
N PHE A 114 16.61 12.19 37.22
CA PHE A 114 17.83 13.01 37.28
C PHE A 114 17.56 14.51 37.16
N SER A 115 16.32 14.96 36.97
CA SER A 115 15.96 16.38 37.07
C SER A 115 16.03 16.81 38.54
N PRO A 116 17.05 17.56 38.98
CA PRO A 116 17.15 18.05 40.35
C PRO A 116 16.39 19.37 40.52
N ILE A 117 15.64 19.82 39.50
CA ILE A 117 15.03 21.16 39.48
C ILE A 117 14.03 21.36 40.63
N GLU A 118 13.51 20.28 41.22
CA GLU A 118 12.61 20.36 42.39
C GLU A 118 13.30 20.06 43.73
N SER A 119 14.50 19.48 43.73
CA SER A 119 15.26 19.16 44.96
C SER A 119 16.13 20.33 45.46
N SER A 120 16.33 21.38 44.66
CA SER A 120 17.09 22.58 45.05
C SER A 120 16.23 23.78 45.49
N SER A 121 14.90 23.64 45.54
CA SER A 121 14.00 24.70 46.04
C SER A 121 13.65 24.60 47.54
N GLN A 122 14.30 23.72 48.30
CA GLN A 122 14.25 23.70 49.77
C GLN A 122 15.62 24.00 50.39
N MET A 123 16.25 25.10 49.97
CA MET A 123 17.25 25.79 50.77
C MET A 123 17.20 27.27 50.42
N HIS A 124 16.25 28.01 50.99
CA HIS A 124 16.49 29.36 51.48
C HIS A 124 15.25 29.87 52.25
N THR A 125 15.54 30.30 53.50
CA THR A 125 14.73 31.07 54.47
C THR A 125 13.54 30.40 55.14
#